data_AF-A0A2D6QFR3-F1
#
_entry.id   AF-A0A2D6QFR3-F1
#
_cell.length_a   1.000
_cell.length_b   1.000
_cell.length_c   1.000
_cell.angle_alpha   90.00
_cell.angle_beta   90.00
_cell.angle_gamma   90.00
#
_symmetry.space_group_name_H-M   'P 1'
#
loop_
_entity.id
_entity.type
_entity.pdbx_description
1 polymer ?
#
loop_
_entity_poly.entity_id
_entity_poly.type
_entity_poly.pdbx_seq_one_letter_code
_entity_poly.pdbx_strand_id
1 'polypeptide(L)'
;MNALNHAANSIFDLLLTPLEAIGEEFAMIVVSGVFGVLALLVFKHISSQKGIKAAKDKIKGHMIEIRIYQDDLVLVSKAIGKVLLRNLQYVGLNFGPFIPLSIPFAFVIAQMVVRYGFVPMPVQEDYTQLLANEGLTIKVELTEGFERQATDLEIVLPDGIEAVSPVVAVPKKGYAYQEIVATRSGEFDLKFILGGTESIKKLAAGDVTPRVLQPERVSSFLSAVLWPAEDTFPEESHIARVSFVYPESDLGWLPGSGPMGVILVFLVASMAFGVAALKPLGVTI
;
A
#
# COMPACT_ATOMS: atom_id res chain seq x y z
N MET A 1 14.67 -2.49 -9.02
CA MET A 1 13.46 -1.91 -8.42
C MET A 1 13.46 -0.40 -8.48
N ASN A 2 14.51 0.25 -7.97
CA ASN A 2 14.67 1.71 -7.96
C ASN A 2 14.30 2.37 -9.30
N ALA A 3 14.83 1.88 -10.43
CA ALA A 3 14.47 2.43 -11.76
C ALA A 3 12.97 2.33 -12.11
N LEU A 4 12.30 1.25 -11.70
CA LEU A 4 10.85 1.07 -11.88
C LEU A 4 10.06 2.04 -10.99
N ASN A 5 10.49 2.20 -9.74
CA ASN A 5 9.90 3.15 -8.79
C ASN A 5 10.06 4.59 -9.29
N HIS A 6 11.24 4.96 -9.78
CA HIS A 6 11.49 6.29 -10.39
C HIS A 6 10.62 6.53 -11.62
N ALA A 7 10.53 5.56 -12.53
CA ALA A 7 9.68 5.66 -13.71
C ALA A 7 8.20 5.82 -13.33
N ALA A 8 7.73 5.04 -12.35
CA ALA A 8 6.37 5.14 -11.87
C ALA A 8 6.10 6.47 -11.16
N ASN A 9 6.97 6.90 -10.26
CA ASN A 9 6.84 8.20 -9.59
C ASN A 9 6.72 9.32 -10.63
N SER A 10 7.57 9.29 -11.67
CA SER A 10 7.51 10.27 -12.76
C SER A 10 6.19 10.22 -13.54
N ILE A 11 5.66 9.03 -13.83
CA ILE A 11 4.37 8.85 -14.49
C ILE A 11 3.23 9.37 -13.61
N PHE A 12 3.21 8.99 -12.33
CA PHE A 12 2.19 9.44 -11.38
C PHE A 12 2.26 10.95 -11.17
N ASP A 13 3.46 11.52 -11.08
CA ASP A 13 3.63 12.96 -10.94
C ASP A 13 3.07 13.70 -12.17
N LEU A 14 3.38 13.22 -13.38
CA LEU A 14 2.82 13.78 -14.61
C LEU A 14 1.29 13.68 -14.68
N LEU A 15 0.73 12.53 -14.28
CA LEU A 15 -0.71 12.26 -14.35
C LEU A 15 -1.50 13.00 -13.27
N LEU A 16 -0.98 13.05 -12.04
CA LEU A 16 -1.68 13.58 -10.88
C LEU A 16 -1.60 15.09 -10.80
N THR A 17 -0.50 15.73 -11.22
CA THR A 17 -0.32 17.20 -11.13
C THR A 17 -1.51 18.00 -11.68
N PRO A 18 -2.02 17.74 -12.90
CA PRO A 18 -3.17 18.50 -13.41
C PRO A 18 -4.49 18.15 -12.70
N LEU A 19 -4.62 16.96 -12.11
CA LEU A 19 -5.82 16.55 -11.38
C LEU A 19 -5.85 17.16 -9.97
N GLU A 20 -4.70 17.18 -9.30
CA GLU A 20 -4.50 17.78 -7.98
C GLU A 20 -4.74 19.29 -8.00
N ALA A 21 -4.51 19.95 -9.14
CA ALA A 21 -4.87 21.36 -9.32
C ALA A 21 -6.39 21.62 -9.18
N ILE A 22 -7.23 20.59 -9.34
CA ILE A 22 -8.68 20.66 -9.10
C ILE A 22 -9.00 20.26 -7.66
N GLY A 23 -8.33 19.23 -7.15
CA GLY A 23 -8.43 18.75 -5.76
C GLY A 23 -7.88 17.32 -5.62
N GLU A 24 -7.29 17.03 -4.47
CA GLU A 24 -6.71 15.71 -4.18
C GLU A 24 -7.78 14.61 -4.20
N GLU A 25 -8.98 14.91 -3.72
CA GLU A 25 -10.11 13.97 -3.72
C GLU A 25 -10.54 13.61 -5.13
N PHE A 26 -10.53 14.60 -6.03
CA PHE A 26 -10.82 14.39 -7.44
C PHE A 26 -9.74 13.53 -8.11
N ALA A 27 -8.46 13.84 -7.86
CA ALA A 27 -7.35 13.06 -8.37
C ALA A 27 -7.43 11.59 -7.92
N MET A 28 -7.70 11.35 -6.63
CA MET A 28 -7.90 10.01 -6.09
C MET A 28 -9.02 9.25 -6.78
N ILE A 29 -10.22 9.84 -6.91
CA ILE A 29 -11.35 9.18 -7.55
C ILE A 29 -11.05 8.85 -9.02
N VAL A 30 -10.51 9.81 -9.76
CA VAL A 30 -10.25 9.65 -11.20
C VAL A 30 -9.21 8.56 -11.46
N VAL A 31 -8.07 8.59 -10.76
CA VAL A 31 -7.02 7.58 -10.96
C VAL A 31 -7.51 6.20 -10.55
N SER A 32 -8.23 6.09 -9.42
CA SER A 32 -8.84 4.84 -8.98
C SER A 32 -9.85 4.32 -10.01
N GLY A 33 -10.68 5.20 -10.56
CA GLY A 33 -11.67 4.85 -11.59
C GLY A 33 -11.03 4.36 -12.88
N VAL A 34 -10.01 5.08 -13.38
CA VAL A 34 -9.23 4.69 -14.56
C VAL A 34 -8.58 3.32 -14.34
N PHE A 35 -7.95 3.11 -13.18
CA PHE A 35 -7.39 1.81 -12.83
C PHE A 35 -8.46 0.71 -12.84
N GLY A 36 -9.64 0.95 -12.27
CA GLY A 36 -10.75 -0.01 -12.28
C GLY A 36 -11.17 -0.46 -13.69
N VAL A 37 -11.24 0.49 -14.63
CA VAL A 37 -11.54 0.19 -16.04
C VAL A 37 -10.41 -0.60 -16.70
N LEU A 38 -9.15 -0.21 -16.47
CA LEU A 38 -7.98 -0.92 -17.00
C LEU A 38 -7.88 -2.34 -16.45
N ALA A 39 -8.09 -2.51 -15.14
CA ALA A 39 -8.12 -3.82 -14.48
C ALA A 39 -9.20 -4.71 -15.08
N LEU A 40 -10.38 -4.17 -15.40
CA LEU A 40 -11.44 -4.91 -16.06
C LEU A 40 -11.06 -5.35 -17.50
N LEU A 41 -10.36 -4.51 -18.26
CA LEU A 41 -9.87 -4.86 -19.61
C LEU A 41 -8.84 -5.99 -19.57
N VAL A 42 -7.94 -5.95 -18.59
CA VAL A 42 -6.94 -7.00 -18.37
C VAL A 42 -7.63 -8.28 -17.87
N PHE A 43 -8.56 -8.16 -16.93
CA PHE A 43 -9.38 -9.28 -16.46
C PHE A 43 -10.07 -9.98 -17.62
N LYS A 44 -10.67 -9.24 -18.57
CA LYS A 44 -11.31 -9.81 -19.77
C LYS A 44 -10.37 -10.69 -20.59
N HIS A 45 -9.09 -10.33 -20.68
CA HIS A 45 -8.10 -11.07 -21.47
C HIS A 45 -7.58 -12.32 -20.75
N ILE A 46 -7.42 -12.25 -19.43
CA ILE A 46 -6.85 -13.35 -18.64
C ILE A 46 -7.92 -14.35 -18.20
N SER A 47 -9.15 -13.89 -17.97
CA SER A 47 -10.26 -14.74 -17.51
C SER A 47 -10.77 -15.69 -18.59
N SER A 48 -11.13 -16.91 -18.17
CA SER A 48 -11.81 -17.87 -19.04
C SER A 48 -13.29 -17.51 -19.16
N GLN A 49 -13.61 -16.51 -19.98
CA GLN A 49 -14.98 -16.03 -20.20
C GLN A 49 -15.94 -17.17 -20.63
N LYS A 50 -15.46 -18.08 -21.48
CA LYS A 50 -16.22 -19.28 -21.88
C LYS A 50 -16.46 -20.22 -20.69
N GLY A 51 -15.44 -20.44 -19.86
CA GLY A 51 -15.55 -21.28 -18.67
C GLY A 51 -16.53 -20.71 -17.64
N ILE A 52 -16.45 -19.40 -17.38
CA ILE A 52 -17.33 -18.67 -16.48
C ILE A 52 -18.78 -18.81 -16.95
N LYS A 53 -19.04 -18.56 -18.25
CA LYS A 53 -20.38 -18.72 -18.83
C LYS A 53 -20.89 -20.17 -18.71
N ALA A 54 -20.06 -21.15 -19.05
CA ALA A 54 -20.44 -22.56 -18.96
C ALA A 54 -20.74 -23.01 -17.51
N ALA A 55 -19.97 -22.52 -16.53
CA ALA A 55 -20.25 -22.78 -15.11
C ALA A 55 -21.59 -22.16 -14.68
N LYS A 56 -21.85 -20.90 -15.07
CA LYS A 56 -23.10 -20.19 -14.79
C LYS A 56 -24.32 -20.87 -15.40
N ASP A 57 -24.21 -21.35 -16.64
CA ASP A 57 -25.29 -22.07 -17.31
C ASP A 57 -25.59 -23.41 -16.61
N LYS A 58 -24.56 -24.13 -16.13
CA LYS A 58 -24.73 -25.36 -15.33
C LYS A 58 -25.36 -25.07 -13.96
N ILE A 59 -24.98 -23.99 -13.29
CA ILE A 59 -25.59 -23.57 -12.02
C ILE A 59 -27.10 -23.35 -12.23
N LYS A 60 -27.48 -22.59 -13.28
CA LYS A 60 -28.90 -22.38 -13.63
C LYS A 60 -29.63 -23.69 -13.93
N GLY A 61 -28.99 -24.60 -14.68
CA GLY A 61 -29.56 -25.91 -14.98
C GLY A 61 -29.86 -26.72 -13.72
N HIS A 62 -28.94 -26.77 -12.75
CA HIS A 62 -29.16 -27.48 -11.48
C HIS A 62 -30.15 -26.76 -10.55
N MET A 63 -30.28 -25.43 -10.64
CA MET A 63 -31.37 -24.72 -9.95
C MET A 63 -32.74 -25.09 -10.51
N ILE A 64 -32.86 -25.30 -11.82
CA ILE A 64 -34.09 -25.80 -12.46
C ILE A 64 -34.35 -27.26 -12.03
N GLU A 65 -33.31 -28.10 -11.94
CA GLU A 65 -33.40 -29.48 -11.43
C GLU A 65 -34.02 -29.51 -10.02
N ILE A 66 -33.58 -28.63 -9.12
CA ILE A 66 -34.15 -28.47 -7.77
C ILE A 66 -35.64 -28.11 -7.84
N ARG A 67 -36.02 -27.21 -8.75
CA ARG A 67 -37.41 -26.75 -8.88
C ARG A 67 -38.34 -27.82 -9.47
N ILE A 68 -37.85 -28.63 -10.40
CA ILE A 68 -38.62 -29.71 -11.04
C ILE A 68 -38.82 -30.89 -10.07
N TYR A 69 -37.78 -31.28 -9.33
CA TYR A 69 -37.80 -32.45 -8.44
C TYR A 69 -38.00 -32.08 -6.97
N GLN A 70 -38.69 -30.97 -6.68
CA GLN A 70 -38.81 -30.41 -5.33
C GLN A 70 -39.35 -31.39 -4.28
N ASP A 71 -40.10 -32.42 -4.69
CA ASP A 71 -40.68 -33.44 -3.81
C ASP A 71 -39.79 -34.69 -3.63
N ASP A 72 -38.65 -34.80 -4.32
CA ASP A 72 -37.67 -35.89 -4.17
C ASP A 72 -36.40 -35.37 -3.45
N LEU A 73 -36.33 -35.64 -2.14
CA LEU A 73 -35.23 -35.20 -1.28
C LEU A 73 -33.85 -35.68 -1.75
N VAL A 74 -33.76 -36.87 -2.36
CA VAL A 74 -32.48 -37.43 -2.81
C VAL A 74 -32.01 -36.70 -4.06
N LEU A 75 -32.92 -36.46 -5.01
CA LEU A 75 -32.60 -35.69 -6.22
C LEU A 75 -32.28 -34.23 -5.89
N VAL A 76 -33.04 -33.60 -5.01
CA VAL A 76 -32.77 -32.23 -4.53
C VAL A 76 -31.40 -32.15 -3.88
N SER A 77 -31.07 -33.05 -2.95
CA SER A 77 -29.77 -33.02 -2.26
C SER A 77 -28.59 -33.18 -3.24
N LYS A 78 -28.72 -34.07 -4.24
CA LYS A 78 -27.71 -34.22 -5.29
C LYS A 78 -27.59 -32.95 -6.14
N ALA A 79 -28.71 -32.33 -6.51
CA ALA A 79 -28.72 -31.11 -7.31
C ALA A 79 -28.09 -29.93 -6.54
N ILE A 80 -28.35 -29.79 -5.23
CA ILE A 80 -27.65 -28.82 -4.36
C ILE A 80 -26.14 -29.07 -4.37
N GLY A 81 -25.70 -30.32 -4.21
CA GLY A 81 -24.28 -30.67 -4.29
C GLY A 81 -23.64 -30.27 -5.63
N LYS A 82 -24.35 -30.47 -6.74
CA LYS A 82 -23.90 -30.02 -8.07
C LYS A 82 -23.83 -28.49 -8.15
N VAL A 83 -24.82 -27.76 -7.63
CA VAL A 83 -24.80 -26.28 -7.56
C VAL A 83 -23.59 -25.80 -6.77
N LEU A 84 -23.33 -26.37 -5.59
CA LEU A 84 -22.19 -26.00 -4.75
C LEU A 84 -20.85 -26.25 -5.48
N LEU A 85 -20.66 -27.43 -6.07
CA LEU A 85 -19.45 -27.74 -6.81
C LEU A 85 -19.24 -26.80 -8.00
N ARG A 86 -20.31 -26.46 -8.73
CA ARG A 86 -20.22 -25.51 -9.85
C ARG A 86 -19.98 -24.08 -9.40
N ASN A 87 -20.50 -23.68 -8.24
CA ASN A 87 -20.15 -22.40 -7.62
C ASN A 87 -18.68 -22.35 -7.24
N LEU A 88 -18.11 -23.42 -6.65
CA LEU A 88 -16.66 -23.49 -6.37
C LEU A 88 -15.84 -23.36 -7.65
N GLN A 89 -16.25 -24.05 -8.73
CA GLN A 89 -15.61 -23.91 -10.04
C GLN A 89 -15.72 -22.48 -10.59
N TYR A 90 -16.89 -21.86 -10.49
CA TYR A 90 -17.14 -20.49 -10.93
C TYR A 90 -16.29 -19.47 -10.15
N VAL A 91 -16.20 -19.61 -8.83
CA VAL A 91 -15.33 -18.79 -7.98
C VAL A 91 -13.88 -18.98 -8.37
N GLY A 92 -13.41 -20.22 -8.55
CA GLY A 92 -12.03 -20.49 -8.97
C GLY A 92 -11.68 -19.86 -10.33
N LEU A 93 -12.60 -19.93 -11.30
CA LEU A 93 -12.42 -19.30 -12.62
C LEU A 93 -12.36 -17.77 -12.55
N ASN A 94 -13.09 -17.16 -11.62
CA ASN A 94 -13.05 -15.73 -11.37
C ASN A 94 -11.84 -15.30 -10.57
N PHE A 95 -11.36 -16.12 -9.63
CA PHE A 95 -10.22 -15.80 -8.75
C PHE A 95 -8.86 -15.90 -9.46
N GLY A 96 -8.72 -16.81 -10.43
CA GLY A 96 -7.48 -16.99 -11.19
C GLY A 96 -6.89 -15.68 -11.75
N PRO A 97 -7.69 -14.84 -12.44
CA PRO A 97 -7.25 -13.53 -12.93
C PRO A 97 -6.88 -12.50 -11.85
N PHE A 98 -7.41 -12.61 -10.63
CA PHE A 98 -7.08 -11.66 -9.55
C PHE A 98 -5.62 -11.80 -9.09
N ILE A 99 -5.03 -13.00 -9.15
CA ILE A 99 -3.65 -13.23 -8.72
C ILE A 99 -2.65 -12.40 -9.54
N PRO A 100 -2.61 -12.45 -10.88
CA PRO A 100 -1.72 -11.57 -11.64
C PRO A 100 -2.13 -10.10 -11.56
N LEU A 101 -3.41 -9.78 -11.38
CA LEU A 101 -3.89 -8.41 -11.19
C LEU A 101 -3.53 -7.80 -9.83
N SER A 102 -3.23 -8.61 -8.82
CA SER A 102 -2.87 -8.10 -7.49
C SER A 102 -1.55 -7.32 -7.51
N ILE A 103 -0.64 -7.64 -8.45
CA ILE A 103 0.64 -6.96 -8.60
C ILE A 103 0.46 -5.49 -9.04
N PRO A 104 -0.15 -5.18 -10.20
CA PRO A 104 -0.40 -3.80 -10.58
C PRO A 104 -1.35 -3.09 -9.60
N PHE A 105 -2.28 -3.82 -8.97
CA PHE A 105 -3.13 -3.28 -7.91
C PHE A 105 -2.31 -2.78 -6.70
N ALA A 106 -1.43 -3.63 -6.16
CA ALA A 106 -0.55 -3.29 -5.04
C ALA A 106 0.36 -2.10 -5.39
N PHE A 107 0.81 -2.02 -6.64
CA PHE A 107 1.67 -0.94 -7.08
C PHE A 107 0.94 0.41 -7.14
N VAL A 108 -0.25 0.45 -7.74
CA VAL A 108 -1.05 1.69 -7.82
C VAL A 108 -1.50 2.12 -6.44
N ILE A 109 -1.99 1.20 -5.60
CA ILE A 109 -2.45 1.56 -4.26
C ILE A 109 -1.29 2.07 -3.38
N ALA A 110 -0.09 1.49 -3.51
CA ALA A 110 1.10 1.98 -2.82
C ALA A 110 1.44 3.42 -3.23
N GLN A 111 1.36 3.72 -4.54
CA GLN A 111 1.57 5.08 -5.08
C GLN A 111 0.54 6.08 -4.53
N MET A 112 -0.72 5.66 -4.36
CA MET A 112 -1.78 6.48 -3.76
C MET A 112 -1.53 6.71 -2.26
N VAL A 113 -1.15 5.65 -1.53
CA VAL A 113 -0.92 5.71 -0.08
C VAL A 113 0.24 6.65 0.26
N VAL A 114 1.35 6.58 -0.46
CA VAL A 114 2.48 7.50 -0.19
C VAL A 114 2.19 8.94 -0.56
N ARG A 115 1.16 9.23 -1.36
CA ARG A 115 0.80 10.61 -1.76
C ARG A 115 -0.26 11.23 -0.88
N TYR A 116 -1.26 10.44 -0.50
CA TYR A 116 -2.45 10.95 0.15
C TYR A 116 -2.67 10.37 1.54
N GLY A 117 -1.90 9.37 1.96
CA GLY A 117 -2.15 8.62 3.21
C GLY A 117 -1.52 9.21 4.46
N PHE A 118 -0.66 10.22 4.34
CA PHE A 118 0.13 10.75 5.46
C PHE A 118 0.25 12.25 5.38
N VAL A 119 0.48 12.87 6.53
CA VAL A 119 0.90 14.28 6.63
C VAL A 119 2.25 14.35 7.37
N PRO A 120 3.03 15.44 7.18
CA PRO A 120 4.27 15.63 7.93
C PRO A 120 4.07 15.57 9.43
N MET A 121 5.11 15.18 10.17
CA MET A 121 5.05 15.21 11.63
C MET A 121 4.94 16.66 12.14
N PRO A 122 4.26 16.92 13.27
CA PRO A 122 4.17 18.27 13.81
C PRO A 122 5.52 18.79 14.29
N VAL A 123 5.70 20.11 14.24
CA VAL A 123 6.83 20.80 14.87
C VAL A 123 6.52 21.02 16.35
N GLN A 124 7.53 20.83 17.19
CA GLN A 124 7.43 20.95 18.64
C GLN A 124 8.49 21.92 19.16
N GLU A 125 8.05 23.12 19.53
CA GLU A 125 8.94 24.20 19.98
C GLU A 125 9.44 24.00 21.42
N ASP A 126 8.61 23.45 22.31
CA ASP A 126 9.00 23.05 23.66
C ASP A 126 8.94 21.53 23.79
N TYR A 127 10.11 20.90 23.68
CA TYR A 127 10.27 19.46 23.79
C TYR A 127 10.88 19.03 25.13
N THR A 128 11.13 19.98 26.04
CA THR A 128 11.81 19.72 27.33
C THR A 128 10.94 19.00 28.35
N GLN A 129 9.62 19.02 28.15
CA GLN A 129 8.63 18.36 29.01
C GLN A 129 7.93 17.18 28.32
N LEU A 130 8.46 16.70 27.19
CA LEU A 130 7.84 15.60 26.47
C LEU A 130 7.85 14.32 27.30
N LEU A 131 6.69 13.70 27.39
CA LEU A 131 6.57 12.34 27.86
C LEU A 131 7.14 11.39 26.80
N ALA A 132 7.64 10.24 27.24
CA ALA A 132 8.04 9.19 26.32
C ALA A 132 6.87 8.82 25.40
N ASN A 133 7.16 8.64 24.10
CA ASN A 133 6.20 8.38 23.04
C ASN A 133 5.34 9.58 22.62
N GLU A 134 5.72 10.81 22.99
CA GLU A 134 5.17 12.04 22.41
C GLU A 134 6.00 12.54 21.21
N GLY A 135 7.24 12.07 21.07
CA GLY A 135 8.04 12.24 19.87
C GLY A 135 7.80 11.14 18.83
N LEU A 136 8.43 11.29 17.67
CA LEU A 136 8.40 10.29 16.62
C LEU A 136 9.51 9.25 16.86
N THR A 137 9.12 7.99 17.03
CA THR A 137 10.07 6.89 17.22
C THR A 137 10.56 6.36 15.89
N ILE A 138 11.85 6.53 15.62
CA ILE A 138 12.57 5.84 14.54
C ILE A 138 12.88 4.43 15.01
N LYS A 139 12.52 3.45 14.20
CA LYS A 139 12.93 2.05 14.35
C LYS A 139 13.80 1.68 13.16
N VAL A 140 15.02 1.22 13.45
CA VAL A 140 15.97 0.70 12.48
C VAL A 140 16.06 -0.81 12.66
N GLU A 141 15.86 -1.57 11.59
CA GLU A 141 16.02 -3.01 11.54
C GLU A 141 17.22 -3.38 10.69
N LEU A 142 18.13 -4.19 11.24
CA LEU A 142 19.30 -4.69 10.53
C LEU A 142 18.97 -5.96 9.75
N THR A 143 19.77 -6.23 8.72
CA THR A 143 19.72 -7.47 7.94
C THR A 143 20.11 -8.67 8.80
N GLU A 144 19.52 -9.83 8.48
CA GLU A 144 19.86 -11.10 9.14
C GLU A 144 21.38 -11.37 9.08
N GLY A 145 21.97 -11.76 10.22
CA GLY A 145 23.41 -11.97 10.40
C GLY A 145 24.19 -10.74 10.88
N PHE A 146 23.59 -9.55 10.88
CA PHE A 146 24.20 -8.29 11.32
C PHE A 146 23.62 -7.76 12.64
N GLU A 147 22.79 -8.55 13.33
CA GLU A 147 21.98 -8.09 14.47
C GLU A 147 22.81 -7.52 15.61
N ARG A 148 24.02 -8.08 15.82
CA ARG A 148 24.93 -7.62 16.88
C ARG A 148 25.50 -6.24 16.64
N GLN A 149 25.56 -5.77 15.39
CA GLN A 149 26.08 -4.46 15.03
C GLN A 149 25.08 -3.33 15.33
N ALA A 150 23.87 -3.64 15.84
CA ALA A 150 22.91 -2.63 16.24
C ALA A 150 23.46 -1.66 17.31
N THR A 151 24.45 -2.08 18.11
CA THR A 151 25.15 -1.19 19.06
C THR A 151 26.05 -0.16 18.40
N ASP A 152 26.47 -0.43 17.17
CA ASP A 152 27.44 0.39 16.42
C ASP A 152 26.71 1.35 15.47
N LEU A 153 25.37 1.31 15.45
CA LEU A 153 24.53 2.19 14.64
C LEU A 153 24.58 3.61 15.19
N GLU A 154 24.98 4.54 14.34
CA GLU A 154 24.90 5.97 14.59
C GLU A 154 23.77 6.58 13.74
N ILE A 155 22.95 7.42 14.38
CA ILE A 155 21.90 8.19 13.73
C ILE A 155 22.29 9.66 13.83
N VAL A 156 22.64 10.26 12.70
CA VAL A 156 23.01 11.67 12.62
C VAL A 156 21.78 12.46 12.18
N LEU A 157 21.33 13.32 13.08
CA LEU A 157 20.15 14.17 12.90
C LEU A 157 20.57 15.54 12.33
N PRO A 158 19.91 16.04 11.29
CA PRO A 158 20.19 17.36 10.73
C PRO A 158 19.62 18.47 11.61
N ASP A 159 20.12 19.71 11.44
CA ASP A 159 19.60 20.87 12.15
C ASP A 159 18.07 21.02 11.96
N GLY A 160 17.32 21.12 13.04
CA GLY A 160 15.86 21.15 13.01
C GLY A 160 15.19 19.84 13.42
N ILE A 161 15.97 18.78 13.61
CA ILE A 161 15.55 17.51 14.22
C ILE A 161 16.40 17.27 15.46
N GLU A 162 15.76 17.09 16.61
CA GLU A 162 16.43 16.88 17.90
C GLU A 162 16.13 15.49 18.44
N ALA A 163 17.15 14.86 19.05
CA ALA A 163 16.98 13.60 19.75
C ALA A 163 16.39 13.85 21.15
N VAL A 164 15.28 13.19 21.47
CA VAL A 164 14.72 13.20 22.83
C VAL A 164 15.15 11.97 23.63
N SER A 165 15.74 10.97 22.96
CA SER A 165 16.38 9.82 23.59
C SER A 165 17.71 9.46 22.92
N PRO A 166 18.63 8.77 23.63
CA PRO A 166 19.78 8.16 23.00
C PRO A 166 19.33 7.03 22.06
N VAL A 167 20.22 6.61 21.16
CA VAL A 167 20.00 5.39 20.37
C VAL A 167 19.99 4.18 21.31
N VAL A 168 18.87 3.46 21.35
CA VAL A 168 18.69 2.25 22.16
C VAL A 168 18.71 1.03 21.25
N ALA A 169 19.83 0.30 21.29
CA ALA A 169 20.00 -0.94 20.55
C ALA A 169 19.45 -2.16 21.31
N VAL A 170 18.88 -3.11 20.56
CA VAL A 170 18.46 -4.44 21.02
C VAL A 170 19.20 -5.50 20.19
N PRO A 171 20.49 -5.77 20.46
CA PRO A 171 21.35 -6.56 19.58
C PRO A 171 20.87 -8.00 19.37
N LYS A 172 20.15 -8.57 20.35
CA LYS A 172 19.57 -9.92 20.21
C LYS A 172 18.45 -9.99 19.15
N LYS A 173 17.83 -8.86 18.83
CA LYS A 173 16.74 -8.74 17.84
C LYS A 173 17.16 -8.02 16.56
N GLY A 174 18.35 -7.41 16.55
CA GLY A 174 18.86 -6.65 15.40
C GLY A 174 18.13 -5.34 15.16
N TYR A 175 17.54 -4.73 16.19
CA TYR A 175 16.82 -3.47 16.08
C TYR A 175 17.46 -2.38 16.92
N ALA A 176 17.33 -1.14 16.49
CA ALA A 176 17.66 0.05 17.28
C ALA A 176 16.50 1.06 17.21
N TYR A 177 16.33 1.81 18.28
CA TYR A 177 15.29 2.83 18.40
C TYR A 177 15.89 4.17 18.78
N GLN A 178 15.33 5.23 18.23
CA GLN A 178 15.58 6.57 18.71
C GLN A 178 14.33 7.41 18.55
N GLU A 179 13.96 8.10 19.61
CA GLU A 179 12.85 9.05 19.59
C GLU A 179 13.38 10.44 19.26
N ILE A 180 12.70 11.11 18.33
CA ILE A 180 13.07 12.43 17.82
C ILE A 180 11.89 13.39 17.80
N VAL A 181 12.18 14.68 17.74
CA VAL A 181 11.21 15.74 17.49
C VAL A 181 11.71 16.66 16.40
N ALA A 182 10.77 17.27 15.67
CA ALA A 182 11.09 18.34 14.75
C ALA A 182 10.95 19.68 15.46
N THR A 183 12.00 20.49 15.46
CA THR A 183 11.99 21.85 16.02
C THR A 183 11.78 22.92 14.95
N ARG A 184 11.81 22.54 13.66
CA ARG A 184 11.56 23.43 12.52
C ARG A 184 10.75 22.73 11.44
N SER A 185 10.01 23.53 10.68
CA SER A 185 9.35 23.07 9.44
C SER A 185 10.38 22.80 8.35
N GLY A 186 10.25 21.70 7.62
CA GLY A 186 11.15 21.36 6.52
C GLY A 186 11.09 19.89 6.08
N GLU A 187 11.81 19.61 5.00
CA GLU A 187 12.19 18.26 4.58
C GLU A 187 13.64 18.00 5.01
N PHE A 188 13.88 16.87 5.66
CA PHE A 188 15.12 16.54 6.35
C PHE A 188 15.64 15.17 5.89
N ASP A 189 16.96 15.08 5.76
CA ASP A 189 17.66 13.82 5.49
C ASP A 189 18.25 13.28 6.80
N LEU A 190 17.64 12.22 7.34
CA LEU A 190 18.17 11.49 8.48
C LEU A 190 19.26 10.53 8.01
N LYS A 191 20.44 10.61 8.61
CA LYS A 191 21.58 9.77 8.21
C LYS A 191 21.77 8.63 9.19
N PHE A 192 21.99 7.44 8.65
CA PHE A 192 22.25 6.21 9.37
C PHE A 192 23.64 5.73 8.96
N ILE A 193 24.54 5.59 9.93
CA ILE A 193 25.91 5.16 9.70
C ILE A 193 26.11 3.82 10.42
N LEU A 194 26.49 2.79 9.65
CA LEU A 194 26.80 1.47 10.17
C LEU A 194 27.98 0.89 9.38
N GLY A 195 29.01 0.41 10.07
CA GLY A 195 30.19 -0.17 9.41
C GLY A 195 30.93 0.79 8.46
N GLY A 196 30.78 2.10 8.64
CA GLY A 196 31.33 3.13 7.75
C GLY A 196 30.51 3.41 6.49
N THR A 197 29.37 2.73 6.29
CA THR A 197 28.44 3.00 5.20
C THR A 197 27.36 3.97 5.66
N GLU A 198 27.19 5.07 4.92
CA GLU A 198 26.13 6.06 5.14
C GLU A 198 24.88 5.69 4.32
N SER A 199 23.71 5.80 4.94
CA SER A 199 22.42 5.68 4.28
C SER A 199 21.45 6.75 4.76
N ILE A 200 20.57 7.24 3.87
CA ILE A 200 19.69 8.38 4.14
C ILE A 200 18.23 7.97 4.18
N LYS A 201 17.44 8.44 5.16
CA LYS A 201 15.98 8.38 5.10
C LYS A 201 15.39 9.78 5.14
N LYS A 202 14.42 10.05 4.26
CA LYS A 202 13.70 11.31 4.25
C LYS A 202 12.68 11.39 5.38
N LEU A 203 12.58 12.56 5.99
CA LEU A 203 11.60 12.94 6.99
C LEU A 203 11.02 14.31 6.62
N ALA A 204 9.71 14.51 6.74
CA ALA A 204 9.09 15.82 6.58
C ALA A 204 8.39 16.21 7.88
N ALA A 205 8.53 17.48 8.25
CA ALA A 205 7.91 18.02 9.44
C ALA A 205 7.37 19.44 9.22
N GLY A 206 6.27 19.75 9.91
CA GLY A 206 5.67 21.07 9.91
C GLY A 206 4.86 21.39 8.66
N ASP A 207 4.80 22.68 8.34
CA ASP A 207 4.07 23.26 7.21
C ASP A 207 4.87 23.09 5.91
N VAL A 208 4.93 21.84 5.45
CA VAL A 208 5.46 21.45 4.14
C VAL A 208 4.47 20.51 3.46
N THR A 209 4.44 20.53 2.12
CA THR A 209 3.56 19.66 1.33
C THR A 209 4.39 18.79 0.39
N PRO A 210 5.21 17.86 0.93
CA PRO A 210 5.98 16.95 0.10
C PRO A 210 5.02 16.12 -0.75
N ARG A 211 5.36 15.95 -2.03
CA ARG A 211 4.50 15.20 -2.96
C ARG A 211 4.34 13.73 -2.56
N VAL A 212 5.32 13.19 -1.83
CA VAL A 212 5.31 11.81 -1.33
C VAL A 212 5.85 11.75 0.10
N LEU A 213 5.18 10.97 0.92
CA LEU A 213 5.56 10.62 2.28
C LEU A 213 5.60 9.11 2.43
N GLN A 214 6.75 8.62 2.89
CA GLN A 214 6.98 7.20 3.06
C GLN A 214 7.47 6.92 4.48
N PRO A 215 6.63 6.31 5.34
CA PRO A 215 7.02 5.97 6.72
C PRO A 215 8.12 4.91 6.78
N GLU A 216 8.20 4.01 5.80
CA GLU A 216 9.17 2.91 5.79
C GLU A 216 10.08 2.93 4.56
N ARG A 217 11.39 2.91 4.77
CA ARG A 217 12.39 2.60 3.73
C ARG A 217 12.90 1.19 3.96
N VAL A 218 13.06 0.40 2.89
CA VAL A 218 13.33 -1.05 2.97
C VAL A 218 14.46 -1.45 2.02
N SER A 219 15.13 -2.57 2.29
CA SER A 219 16.13 -3.16 1.38
C SER A 219 15.54 -4.17 0.39
N SER A 220 14.48 -4.90 0.79
CA SER A 220 13.94 -6.02 0.00
C SER A 220 13.10 -5.57 -1.20
N PHE A 221 13.21 -6.32 -2.31
CA PHE A 221 12.45 -6.09 -3.53
C PHE A 221 10.93 -6.09 -3.31
N LEU A 222 10.38 -7.11 -2.63
CA LEU A 222 8.93 -7.26 -2.47
C LEU A 222 8.33 -6.14 -1.60
N SER A 223 9.02 -5.73 -0.55
CA SER A 223 8.55 -4.64 0.32
C SER A 223 8.65 -3.28 -0.38
N ALA A 224 9.61 -3.11 -1.29
CA ALA A 224 9.77 -1.87 -2.05
C ALA A 224 8.63 -1.61 -3.06
N VAL A 225 7.81 -2.62 -3.36
CA VAL A 225 6.55 -2.43 -4.12
C VAL A 225 5.54 -1.62 -3.31
N LEU A 226 5.50 -1.84 -1.98
CA LEU A 226 4.58 -1.16 -1.06
C LEU A 226 5.06 0.24 -0.69
N TRP A 227 6.37 0.49 -0.86
CA TRP A 227 7.05 1.71 -0.46
C TRP A 227 7.87 2.29 -1.61
N PRO A 228 7.22 2.90 -2.63
CA PRO A 228 7.86 3.24 -3.89
C PRO A 228 8.50 4.64 -3.96
N ALA A 229 8.42 5.45 -2.91
CA ALA A 229 8.86 6.86 -2.93
C ALA A 229 10.37 7.03 -2.70
N GLU A 230 11.00 6.14 -1.93
CA GLU A 230 12.45 6.16 -1.69
C GLU A 230 13.14 4.95 -2.32
N ASP A 231 14.39 5.12 -2.75
CA ASP A 231 15.23 4.03 -3.23
C ASP A 231 15.49 3.00 -2.13
N THR A 232 15.62 1.73 -2.49
CA THR A 232 15.99 0.68 -1.53
C THR A 232 17.35 0.94 -0.88
N PHE A 233 17.54 0.45 0.35
CA PHE A 233 18.85 0.49 1.00
C PHE A 233 19.86 -0.36 0.22
N PRO A 234 21.12 0.10 0.05
CA PRO A 234 22.19 -0.71 -0.53
C PRO A 234 22.52 -1.89 0.40
N GLU A 235 22.94 -3.03 -0.14
CA GLU A 235 23.23 -4.24 0.64
C GLU A 235 24.35 -4.01 1.67
N GLU A 236 25.31 -3.15 1.32
CA GLU A 236 26.45 -2.74 2.14
C GLU A 236 26.03 -1.94 3.38
N SER A 237 24.83 -1.36 3.39
CA SER A 237 24.34 -0.65 4.59
C SER A 237 24.03 -1.58 5.76
N HIS A 238 23.78 -2.87 5.47
CA HIS A 238 23.29 -3.86 6.44
C HIS A 238 22.02 -3.46 7.19
N ILE A 239 21.29 -2.46 6.68
CA ILE A 239 20.00 -2.00 7.18
C ILE A 239 18.91 -2.63 6.31
N ALA A 240 18.04 -3.42 6.94
CA ALA A 240 16.89 -4.03 6.28
C ALA A 240 15.71 -3.05 6.16
N ARG A 241 15.49 -2.23 7.18
CA ARG A 241 14.36 -1.29 7.25
C ARG A 241 14.66 -0.12 8.15
N VAL A 242 14.16 1.06 7.79
CA VAL A 242 13.98 2.18 8.71
C VAL A 242 12.52 2.61 8.63
N SER A 243 11.85 2.67 9.78
CA SER A 243 10.43 2.93 9.88
C SER A 243 10.11 3.91 10.99
N PHE A 244 9.08 4.72 10.78
CA PHE A 244 8.44 5.55 11.81
C PHE A 244 6.96 5.74 11.44
N VAL A 245 6.16 6.30 12.35
CA VAL A 245 4.72 6.48 12.14
C VAL A 245 4.43 7.96 11.87
N TYR A 246 3.97 8.29 10.67
CA TYR A 246 3.42 9.61 10.37
C TYR A 246 1.99 9.74 10.88
N PRO A 247 1.53 10.96 11.22
CA PRO A 247 0.11 11.23 11.37
C PRO A 247 -0.65 10.90 10.08
N GLU A 248 -1.88 10.41 10.25
CA GLU A 248 -2.79 10.12 9.14
C GLU A 248 -3.40 11.41 8.56
N SER A 249 -3.57 11.44 7.25
CA SER A 249 -4.29 12.50 6.55
C SER A 249 -5.81 12.42 6.74
N ASP A 250 -6.52 13.55 6.64
CA ASP A 250 -7.98 13.62 6.84
C ASP A 250 -8.81 13.40 5.56
N LEU A 251 -8.17 13.24 4.39
CA LEU A 251 -8.76 12.98 3.07
C LEU A 251 -9.94 13.92 2.67
N GLY A 252 -10.06 15.07 3.32
CA GLY A 252 -11.12 16.05 3.06
C GLY A 252 -12.54 15.49 3.26
N TRP A 253 -13.34 15.48 2.18
CA TRP A 253 -14.73 14.99 2.21
C TRP A 253 -14.88 13.50 1.90
N LEU A 254 -13.78 12.80 1.61
CA LEU A 254 -13.78 11.36 1.35
C LEU A 254 -13.90 10.55 2.66
N PRO A 255 -14.38 9.30 2.60
CA PRO A 255 -14.52 8.48 3.80
C PRO A 255 -13.18 7.96 4.32
N GLY A 256 -13.01 8.04 5.64
CA GLY A 256 -11.86 7.50 6.37
C GLY A 256 -10.69 8.48 6.46
N SER A 257 -9.58 8.01 7.02
CA SER A 257 -8.33 8.76 7.16
C SER A 257 -7.15 7.88 6.79
N GLY A 258 -6.04 8.53 6.46
CA GLY A 258 -4.75 7.89 6.31
C GLY A 258 -4.70 6.79 5.25
N PRO A 259 -3.78 5.81 5.39
CA PRO A 259 -3.59 4.76 4.40
C PRO A 259 -4.83 3.90 4.17
N MET A 260 -5.58 3.60 5.25
CA MET A 260 -6.79 2.78 5.15
C MET A 260 -7.93 3.51 4.43
N GLY A 261 -8.08 4.82 4.65
CA GLY A 261 -9.02 5.66 3.91
C GLY A 261 -8.67 5.70 2.42
N VAL A 262 -7.38 5.89 2.08
CA VAL A 262 -6.93 5.85 0.68
C VAL A 262 -7.24 4.50 0.02
N ILE A 263 -6.98 3.39 0.72
CA ILE A 263 -7.29 2.04 0.23
C ILE A 263 -8.79 1.86 0.00
N LEU A 264 -9.62 2.34 0.93
CA LEU A 264 -11.08 2.28 0.84
C LEU A 264 -11.60 3.06 -0.38
N VAL A 265 -11.17 4.32 -0.52
CA VAL A 265 -11.55 5.19 -1.64
C VAL A 265 -11.13 4.55 -2.95
N PHE A 266 -9.88 4.07 -3.03
CA PHE A 266 -9.37 3.40 -4.21
C PHE A 266 -10.23 2.21 -4.62
N LEU A 267 -10.49 1.30 -3.69
CA LEU A 267 -11.28 0.10 -3.95
C LEU A 267 -12.71 0.44 -4.38
N VAL A 268 -13.39 1.34 -3.67
CA VAL A 268 -14.77 1.72 -3.97
C VAL A 268 -14.88 2.42 -5.32
N ALA A 269 -14.01 3.39 -5.61
CA ALA A 269 -14.00 4.10 -6.87
C ALA A 269 -13.63 3.18 -8.05
N SER A 270 -12.59 2.35 -7.91
CA SER A 270 -12.23 1.35 -8.93
C SER A 270 -13.38 0.38 -9.22
N MET A 271 -14.06 -0.11 -8.19
CA MET A 271 -15.21 -1.00 -8.36
C MET A 271 -16.38 -0.28 -9.03
N ALA A 272 -16.72 0.94 -8.62
CA ALA A 272 -17.81 1.70 -9.21
C ALA A 272 -17.62 1.94 -10.72
N PHE A 273 -16.41 2.38 -11.12
CA PHE A 273 -16.07 2.59 -12.52
C PHE A 273 -15.96 1.29 -13.30
N GLY A 274 -15.36 0.25 -12.72
CA GLY A 274 -15.30 -1.08 -13.32
C GLY A 274 -16.70 -1.63 -13.60
N VAL A 275 -17.61 -1.56 -12.62
CA VAL A 275 -19.01 -1.99 -12.77
C VAL A 275 -19.73 -1.18 -13.85
N ALA A 276 -19.55 0.13 -13.89
CA ALA A 276 -20.11 0.98 -14.94
C ALA A 276 -19.59 0.58 -16.34
N ALA A 277 -18.34 0.13 -16.44
CA ALA A 277 -17.71 -0.30 -17.69
C ALA A 277 -18.00 -1.76 -18.10
N LEU A 278 -18.63 -2.59 -17.25
CA LEU A 278 -18.90 -4.00 -17.52
C LEU A 278 -19.68 -4.24 -18.81
N LYS A 279 -20.85 -3.60 -18.93
CA LYS A 279 -21.72 -3.77 -20.10
C LYS A 279 -21.09 -3.19 -21.37
N PRO A 280 -20.57 -1.94 -21.38
CA PRO A 280 -19.90 -1.38 -22.55
C PRO A 280 -18.74 -2.25 -23.08
N LEU A 281 -17.98 -2.87 -22.17
CA LEU A 281 -16.83 -3.69 -22.53
C LEU A 281 -17.16 -5.16 -22.80
N GLY A 282 -18.43 -5.57 -22.62
CA GLY A 282 -18.89 -6.94 -22.86
C GLY A 282 -18.20 -7.98 -21.97
N VAL A 283 -17.89 -7.62 -20.73
CA VAL A 283 -17.22 -8.52 -19.76
C VAL A 283 -18.27 -9.23 -18.90
N THR A 284 -18.08 -10.54 -18.73
CA THR A 284 -18.87 -11.32 -17.77
C THR A 284 -17.99 -11.66 -16.56
N ILE A 285 -18.51 -11.36 -15.37
CA ILE A 285 -17.98 -11.83 -14.09
C ILE A 285 -18.94 -12.88 -13.55
#